data_AF-A0A953UCW7-F1
#
_entry.id   AF-A0A953UCW7-F1
#
_cell.length_a   1.000
_cell.length_b   1.000
_cell.length_c   1.000
_cell.angle_alpha   90.00
_cell.angle_beta   90.00
_cell.angle_gamma   90.00
#
_symmetry.space_group_name_H-M   'P 1'
#
loop_
_entity.id
_entity.type
_entity.pdbx_description
1 polymer ?
#
loop_
_entity_poly.entity_id
_entity_poly.type
_entity_poly.pdbx_seq_one_letter_code
_entity_poly.pdbx_strand_id
1 'polypeptide(L)'
;MPDLRLGDVIDDFCVKCRRLTNHSIVSLMNGAAAKVRCRTCYSDHDYRNEQAPPTKKELARLKELEAAGLSGAAVAVDGAVAVDSAADGEAAVAAADPPVDSKKKKK
;
A
#
# COMPACT_ATOMS: atom_id res chain seq x y z
N MET A 1 -13.11 -8.91 17.22
CA MET A 1 -12.88 -8.76 15.77
C MET A 1 -13.44 -9.99 15.09
N PRO A 2 -14.14 -9.87 13.95
CA PRO A 2 -14.62 -11.04 13.23
C PRO A 2 -13.45 -11.93 12.82
N ASP A 3 -13.67 -13.24 12.85
CA ASP A 3 -12.70 -14.23 12.40
C ASP A 3 -12.54 -14.14 10.87
N LEU A 4 -11.33 -14.36 10.35
CA LEU A 4 -11.06 -14.30 8.91
C LEU A 4 -11.67 -15.52 8.21
N ARG A 5 -12.43 -15.27 7.15
CA ARG A 5 -13.11 -16.32 6.37
C ARG A 5 -12.55 -16.41 4.97
N LEU A 6 -12.71 -17.58 4.35
CA LEU A 6 -12.37 -17.77 2.95
C LEU A 6 -13.22 -16.84 2.08
N GLY A 7 -12.57 -16.16 1.14
CA GLY A 7 -13.22 -15.19 0.27
C GLY A 7 -13.33 -13.77 0.85
N ASP A 8 -12.98 -13.55 2.12
CA ASP A 8 -12.87 -12.20 2.67
C ASP A 8 -11.84 -11.39 1.88
N VAL A 9 -12.04 -10.07 1.87
CA VAL A 9 -11.18 -9.12 1.17
C VAL A 9 -10.13 -8.62 2.15
N ILE A 10 -8.87 -8.76 1.76
CA ILE A 10 -7.70 -8.29 2.51
C ILE A 10 -6.75 -7.55 1.59
N ASP A 11 -6.10 -6.49 2.06
CA ASP A 11 -5.09 -5.79 1.30
C ASP A 11 -3.73 -6.51 1.43
N ASP A 12 -3.02 -6.64 0.32
CA ASP A 12 -1.66 -7.21 0.31
C ASP A 12 -0.85 -6.61 -0.85
N PHE A 13 0.47 -6.79 -0.79
CA PHE A 13 1.36 -6.40 -1.89
C PHE A 13 1.36 -7.46 -2.99
N CYS A 14 0.73 -7.14 -4.12
CA CYS A 14 0.76 -8.03 -5.27
C CYS A 14 2.10 -7.93 -5.99
N VAL A 15 2.86 -9.01 -6.06
CA VAL A 15 4.14 -9.06 -6.80
C VAL A 15 3.99 -8.81 -8.29
N LYS A 16 2.84 -9.18 -8.87
CA LYS A 16 2.57 -9.03 -10.30
C LYS A 16 2.15 -7.59 -10.64
N CYS A 17 1.31 -6.99 -9.79
CA CYS A 17 0.88 -5.58 -9.94
C CYS A 17 1.92 -4.58 -9.40
N ARG A 18 2.85 -5.02 -8.55
CA ARG A 18 3.85 -4.19 -7.85
C ARG A 18 3.25 -3.03 -7.04
N ARG A 19 2.09 -3.26 -6.43
CA ARG A 19 1.38 -2.27 -5.61
C ARG A 19 0.50 -2.98 -4.57
N LEU A 20 0.11 -2.24 -3.54
CA LEU A 20 -0.92 -2.67 -2.59
C LEU A 20 -2.27 -2.74 -3.31
N THR A 21 -2.94 -3.87 -3.23
CA THR A 21 -4.26 -4.09 -3.84
C THR A 21 -5.12 -4.97 -2.97
N ASN A 22 -6.43 -4.91 -3.22
CA ASN A 22 -7.39 -5.84 -2.65
C ASN A 22 -7.18 -7.26 -3.20
N HIS A 23 -7.03 -8.22 -2.29
CA HIS A 23 -6.96 -9.65 -2.57
C HIS A 23 -8.13 -10.38 -1.90
N SER A 24 -8.50 -11.55 -2.42
CA SER A 24 -9.42 -12.47 -1.73
C SER A 24 -8.63 -13.59 -1.06
N ILE A 25 -8.96 -13.93 0.18
CA ILE A 25 -8.33 -15.03 0.90
C ILE A 25 -8.71 -16.36 0.24
N VAL A 26 -7.70 -17.11 -0.22
CA VAL A 26 -7.87 -18.41 -0.90
C VAL A 26 -7.59 -19.55 0.07
N SER A 27 -6.77 -19.32 1.08
CA SER A 27 -6.42 -20.33 2.08
C SER A 27 -6.10 -19.68 3.41
N LEU A 28 -6.54 -20.34 4.49
CA LEU A 28 -6.26 -19.95 5.87
C LEU A 28 -5.33 -21.00 6.53
N MET A 29 -4.39 -20.57 7.34
CA MET A 29 -3.58 -21.41 8.23
C MET A 29 -3.61 -20.81 9.63
N ASN A 30 -3.97 -21.61 10.63
CA ASN A 30 -4.03 -21.20 12.04
C ASN A 30 -4.86 -19.92 12.27
N GLY A 31 -5.92 -19.72 11.49
CA GLY A 31 -6.77 -18.52 11.55
C GLY A 31 -6.21 -17.27 10.83
N ALA A 32 -5.05 -17.37 10.18
CA ALA A 32 -4.46 -16.29 9.38
C ALA A 32 -4.50 -16.61 7.87
N ALA A 33 -4.53 -15.57 7.03
CA ALA A 33 -4.44 -15.73 5.58
C ALA A 33 -3.06 -16.31 5.19
N ALA A 34 -3.07 -17.49 4.56
CA ALA A 34 -1.84 -18.13 4.07
C ALA A 34 -1.59 -17.75 2.60
N LYS A 35 -2.63 -17.89 1.76
CA LYS A 35 -2.59 -17.54 0.35
C LYS A 35 -3.73 -16.61 -0.04
N VAL A 36 -3.42 -15.69 -0.93
CA VAL A 36 -4.32 -14.63 -1.39
C VAL A 36 -4.31 -14.55 -2.92
N ARG A 37 -5.46 -14.19 -3.50
CA ARG A 37 -5.64 -13.98 -4.93
C ARG A 37 -5.86 -12.51 -5.21
N CYS A 38 -5.04 -11.91 -6.06
CA CYS A 38 -5.21 -10.50 -6.43
C CYS A 38 -6.50 -10.30 -7.22
N ARG A 39 -7.37 -9.37 -6.80
CA ARG A 39 -8.62 -9.07 -7.52
C ARG A 39 -8.41 -8.26 -8.80
N THR A 40 -7.19 -7.75 -9.02
CA THR A 40 -6.84 -7.00 -10.24
C THR A 40 -6.21 -7.91 -11.30
N CYS A 41 -5.20 -8.70 -10.94
CA CYS A 41 -4.45 -9.53 -11.91
C CYS A 41 -4.74 -11.03 -11.82
N TYR A 42 -5.59 -11.45 -10.87
CA TYR A 42 -6.01 -12.84 -10.64
C TYR A 42 -4.87 -13.83 -10.41
N SER A 43 -3.69 -13.33 -10.03
CA SER A 43 -2.56 -14.17 -9.63
C SER A 43 -2.70 -14.53 -8.16
N ASP A 44 -2.42 -15.80 -7.86
CA ASP A 44 -2.30 -16.31 -6.50
C ASP A 44 -0.86 -16.14 -6.02
N HIS A 45 -0.69 -15.73 -4.76
CA HIS A 45 0.60 -15.73 -4.07
C HIS A 45 0.40 -15.88 -2.56
N ASP A 46 1.50 -16.15 -1.85
CA ASP A 46 1.51 -16.18 -0.39
C ASP A 46 1.28 -14.76 0.15
N TYR A 47 0.58 -14.69 1.29
CA TYR A 47 0.27 -13.43 1.96
C TYR A 47 1.54 -12.82 2.57
N ARG A 48 1.79 -11.53 2.30
CA ARG A 48 3.02 -10.83 2.73
C ARG A 48 2.79 -9.81 3.83
N ASN A 49 1.62 -9.81 4.47
CA ASN A 49 1.26 -8.86 5.52
C ASN A 49 1.46 -7.41 5.08
N GLU A 50 1.06 -7.09 3.84
CA GLU A 50 1.15 -5.74 3.26
C GLU A 50 2.59 -5.23 3.09
N GLN A 51 3.59 -6.08 3.33
CA GLN A 51 4.99 -5.69 3.22
C GLN A 51 5.44 -5.74 1.76
N ALA A 52 5.92 -4.59 1.28
CA ALA A 52 6.66 -4.54 0.05
C ALA A 52 7.95 -5.35 0.20
N PRO A 53 8.36 -6.13 -0.82
CA PRO A 53 9.63 -6.83 -0.77
C PRO A 53 10.77 -5.81 -0.55
N PRO A 54 11.70 -6.08 0.37
CA PRO A 54 12.76 -5.14 0.71
C PRO A 54 13.56 -4.79 -0.53
N THR A 55 13.93 -3.52 -0.64
CA THR A 55 14.68 -3.04 -1.79
C THR A 55 16.10 -3.62 -1.78
N LYS A 56 16.74 -3.75 -2.95
CA LYS A 56 18.13 -4.24 -3.04
C LYS A 56 19.11 -3.44 -2.16
N LYS A 57 18.83 -2.16 -1.91
CA LYS A 57 19.61 -1.29 -1.01
C LYS A 57 19.42 -1.65 0.46
N GLU A 58 18.19 -1.95 0.90
CA GLU A 58 17.95 -2.45 2.25
C GLU A 58 18.57 -3.82 2.47
N LEU A 59 18.49 -4.72 1.49
CA LEU A 59 19.16 -6.02 1.58
C LEU A 59 20.69 -5.89 1.67
N ALA A 60 21.29 -4.90 1.00
CA ALA A 60 22.72 -4.62 1.13
C ALA A 60 23.06 -4.05 2.51
N ARG A 61 22.26 -3.09 3.00
CA ARG A 61 22.43 -2.52 4.34
C ARG A 61 22.25 -3.57 5.44
N LEU A 62 21.28 -4.47 5.31
CA LEU A 62 21.08 -5.59 6.24
C LEU A 62 22.28 -6.53 6.26
N LYS A 63 22.85 -6.86 5.10
CA LYS A 63 24.07 -7.68 5.01
C LYS A 63 25.28 -7.00 5.64
N GLU A 64 25.41 -5.69 5.48
CA GLU A 64 26.51 -4.92 6.08
C GLU A 64 26.37 -4.82 7.60
N LEU A 65 25.13 -4.65 8.10
CA LEU A 65 24.82 -4.68 9.52
C LEU A 65 25.04 -6.08 10.14
N GLU A 66 24.70 -7.14 9.40
CA GLU A 66 24.93 -8.53 9.81
C GLU A 66 26.43 -8.88 9.80
N ALA A 67 27.17 -8.40 8.80
CA ALA A 67 28.64 -8.53 8.74
C ALA A 67 29.35 -7.71 9.85
N ALA A 68 28.74 -6.62 10.32
CA ALA A 68 29.24 -5.81 11.43
C ALA A 68 28.94 -6.42 12.82
N GLY A 69 28.28 -7.58 12.91
CA GLY A 69 28.17 -8.38 14.14
C GLY A 69 27.33 -7.75 15.26
N LEU A 70 26.49 -6.75 14.97
CA LEU A 70 25.62 -6.14 15.96
C LEU A 70 24.32 -6.93 16.11
N SER A 71 24.33 -7.95 16.97
CA SER A 71 23.12 -8.58 17.48
C SER A 71 22.47 -7.69 18.54
N GLY A 72 21.42 -6.95 18.15
CA GLY A 72 20.43 -6.39 19.06
C GLY A 72 20.79 -5.06 19.73
N ALA A 73 20.41 -3.96 19.08
CA ALA A 73 20.02 -2.73 19.76
C ALA A 73 18.75 -2.20 19.09
N ALA A 74 17.60 -2.54 19.67
CA ALA A 74 16.41 -1.76 19.46
C ALA A 74 16.69 -0.35 20.02
N VAL A 75 16.87 0.62 19.14
CA VAL A 75 16.56 2.02 19.44
C VAL A 75 15.33 2.37 18.64
N ALA A 76 14.18 2.14 19.28
CA ALA A 76 13.01 2.94 19.03
C ALA A 76 13.26 4.33 19.64
N VAL A 77 13.25 5.36 18.81
CA VAL A 77 12.63 6.63 19.18
C VAL A 77 11.72 7.02 18.02
N ASP A 78 10.43 6.82 18.28
CA ASP A 78 9.33 7.38 17.50
C ASP A 78 9.35 8.92 17.60
N GLY A 79 8.91 9.59 16.55
CA GLY A 79 9.19 10.98 16.26
C GLY A 79 8.49 12.04 17.12
N ALA A 80 8.83 13.30 16.86
CA ALA A 80 7.99 14.45 17.21
C ALA A 80 8.21 15.58 16.19
N VAL A 81 7.09 15.97 15.59
CA VAL A 81 6.86 17.03 14.60
C VAL A 81 7.13 18.42 15.20
N ALA A 82 7.71 19.33 14.41
CA ALA A 82 7.56 20.77 14.61
C ALA A 82 7.29 21.45 13.26
N VAL A 83 6.06 21.96 13.20
CA VAL A 83 5.49 22.86 12.20
C VAL A 83 6.32 24.13 12.04
N ASP A 84 6.39 24.67 10.83
CA ASP A 84 6.48 26.13 10.67
C ASP A 84 5.44 26.54 9.61
N SER A 85 4.48 27.32 10.08
CA SER A 85 3.43 27.99 9.32
C SER A 85 3.82 29.45 9.15
N ALA A 86 3.28 30.04 8.06
CA ALA A 86 3.30 31.45 7.65
C ALA A 86 4.53 31.82 6.83
N ALA A 87 4.44 32.47 5.67
CA ALA A 87 3.51 33.48 5.13
C ALA A 87 3.86 33.58 3.61
N ASP A 88 3.10 34.06 2.64
CA ASP A 88 1.93 34.94 2.53
C ASP A 88 1.53 34.90 1.02
N GLY A 89 0.33 35.37 0.66
CA GLY A 89 0.11 35.93 -0.69
C GLY A 89 -0.99 35.30 -1.55
N GLU A 90 -2.21 35.73 -1.27
CA GLU A 90 -3.36 35.98 -2.17
C GLU A 90 -3.21 35.83 -3.69
N ALA A 91 -4.27 35.24 -4.29
CA ALA A 91 -5.12 35.78 -5.38
C ALA A 91 -5.66 34.61 -6.24
N ALA A 92 -6.95 34.26 -6.17
CA ALA A 92 -7.99 34.68 -7.12
C ALA A 92 -7.65 34.23 -8.58
N VAL A 93 -8.42 33.41 -9.29
CA VAL A 93 -9.85 33.47 -9.61
C VAL A 93 -10.28 32.24 -10.43
N ALA A 94 -11.60 32.05 -10.50
CA ALA A 94 -12.39 31.65 -11.68
C ALA A 94 -12.67 30.16 -11.93
N ALA A 95 -13.96 29.87 -11.84
CA ALA A 95 -14.67 28.69 -12.29
C ALA A 95 -14.62 28.50 -13.81
N ALA A 96 -14.71 27.25 -14.24
CA ALA A 96 -15.40 26.88 -15.49
C ALA A 96 -15.74 25.38 -15.48
N ASP A 97 -17.05 25.09 -15.49
CA ASP A 97 -17.66 23.78 -15.71
C ASP A 97 -17.27 23.14 -17.06
N PRO A 98 -17.23 21.80 -17.16
CA PRO A 98 -17.07 21.11 -18.44
C PRO A 98 -18.40 21.07 -19.24
N PRO A 99 -18.41 21.35 -20.56
CA PRO A 99 -19.59 21.10 -21.35
C PRO A 99 -19.73 19.61 -21.66
N VAL A 100 -20.82 19.02 -21.17
CA VAL A 100 -21.30 17.69 -21.57
C VAL A 100 -22.04 17.79 -22.91
N ASP A 101 -21.56 17.04 -23.90
CA ASP A 101 -22.15 16.96 -25.23
C ASP A 101 -23.40 16.07 -25.21
N SER A 102 -24.56 16.63 -25.56
CA SER A 102 -25.84 15.91 -25.60
C SER A 102 -26.79 16.46 -26.68
N LYS A 103 -26.52 16.08 -27.94
CA LYS A 103 -27.47 15.42 -28.85
C LYS A 103 -28.94 15.93 -28.89
N LYS A 104 -29.33 16.76 -29.87
CA LYS A 104 -30.71 16.81 -30.44
C LYS A 104 -30.77 17.63 -31.76
N LYS A 105 -30.87 16.98 -32.93
CA LYS A 105 -32.09 16.77 -33.76
C LYS A 105 -32.75 18.04 -34.33
N LYS A 106 -32.81 18.07 -35.67
CA LYS A 106 -33.94 18.43 -36.55
C LYS A 106 -34.50 19.86 -36.43
N LYS A 107 -34.36 20.67 -37.48
CA LYS A 107 -35.35 20.87 -38.55
C LYS A 107 -34.75 21.75 -39.65
#